data_AF-A0A317HE49-F1
#
_entry.id   AF-A0A317HE49-F1
#
_cell.length_a   1.000
_cell.length_b   1.000
_cell.length_c   1.000
_cell.angle_alpha   90.00
_cell.angle_beta   90.00
_cell.angle_gamma   90.00
#
_symmetry.space_group_name_H-M   'P 1'
#
loop_
_entity.id
_entity.type
_entity.pdbx_description
1 polymer ?
#
loop_
_entity_poly.entity_id
_entity_poly.type
_entity_poly.pdbx_seq_one_letter_code
_entity_poly.pdbx_strand_id
1 'polypeptide(L)'
;MDIRLASLGFGNVGRALVKMLDEKAAELERRHHLTFTFGGALTRTSGGWISTRGVIPAELVAGGWPAGGLPSGAEHWGGDSREFAASCSADIVLELTSLYPESGQPAIDHIRAALTAGRHVVTANKGPIAHAYPELQ
;
A
#
# COMPACT_ATOMS: atom_id res chain seq x y z
N MET A 1 2.02 -18.74 -3.66
CA MET A 1 1.92 -17.90 -2.45
C MET A 1 1.12 -16.67 -2.84
N ASP A 2 0.05 -16.43 -2.10
CA ASP A 2 -0.71 -15.19 -2.23
C ASP A 2 -0.11 -14.14 -1.31
N ILE A 3 0.15 -12.94 -1.83
CA ILE A 3 0.71 -11.82 -1.08
C ILE A 3 -0.30 -10.70 -1.06
N ARG A 4 -0.67 -10.28 0.14
CA ARG A 4 -1.62 -9.20 0.36
C ARG A 4 -0.89 -7.90 0.64
N LEU A 5 -1.18 -6.89 -0.19
CA LEU A 5 -0.59 -5.57 -0.14
C LEU A 5 -1.55 -4.57 0.52
N ALA A 6 -1.03 -3.58 1.22
CA ALA A 6 -1.75 -2.35 1.55
C ALA A 6 -0.93 -1.14 1.10
N SER A 7 -1.58 -0.08 0.62
CA SER A 7 -0.86 1.09 0.09
C SER A 7 -1.17 2.37 0.86
N LEU A 8 -0.13 3.01 1.40
CA LEU A 8 -0.18 4.39 1.87
C LEU A 8 0.32 5.29 0.75
N GLY A 9 -0.57 6.11 0.21
CA GLY A 9 -0.37 6.81 -1.05
C GLY A 9 -0.78 5.96 -2.26
N PHE A 10 -1.28 6.63 -3.30
CA PHE A 10 -1.67 6.01 -4.57
C PHE A 10 -1.60 7.00 -5.73
N GLY A 11 -0.50 7.76 -5.74
CA GLY A 11 -0.16 8.66 -6.84
C GLY A 11 0.39 7.89 -8.03
N ASN A 12 1.28 8.53 -8.79
CA ASN A 12 1.85 7.96 -10.01
C ASN A 12 2.53 6.60 -9.77
N VAL A 13 3.31 6.47 -8.68
CA VAL A 13 4.02 5.23 -8.36
C VAL A 13 3.04 4.09 -8.05
N GLY A 14 2.05 4.33 -7.17
CA GLY A 14 1.05 3.31 -6.82
C GLY A 14 0.24 2.85 -8.03
N ARG A 15 -0.22 3.78 -8.86
CA ARG A 15 -0.96 3.46 -10.09
C ARG A 15 -0.13 2.68 -11.11
N ALA A 16 1.13 3.08 -11.31
CA ALA A 16 2.04 2.37 -12.19
C ALA A 16 2.35 0.96 -11.69
N LEU A 17 2.53 0.79 -10.37
CA LEU A 17 2.75 -0.52 -9.75
C LEU A 17 1.54 -1.44 -9.96
N VAL A 18 0.32 -0.96 -9.69
CA VAL A 18 -0.89 -1.78 -9.88
C VAL A 18 -1.06 -2.21 -11.33
N LYS A 19 -0.83 -1.30 -12.29
CA LYS A 19 -0.84 -1.63 -13.71
C LYS A 19 0.23 -2.68 -14.06
N MET A 20 1.44 -2.54 -13.53
CA MET A 20 2.52 -3.51 -13.76
C MET A 20 2.19 -4.89 -13.17
N LEU A 21 1.59 -4.93 -11.97
CA LEU A 21 1.18 -6.19 -11.33
C LEU A 21 0.08 -6.90 -12.13
N ASP A 22 -0.86 -6.14 -12.69
CA ASP A 22 -1.89 -6.67 -13.59
C ASP A 22 -1.27 -7.23 -14.89
N GLU A 23 -0.47 -6.43 -15.59
CA GLU A 23 0.21 -6.83 -16.83
C GLU A 23 1.11 -8.05 -16.64
N LYS A 24 1.71 -8.22 -15.46
CA LYS A 24 2.64 -9.31 -15.14
C LYS A 24 2.01 -10.46 -14.37
N ALA A 25 0.71 -10.45 -14.08
CA ALA A 25 0.08 -11.44 -13.21
C ALA A 25 0.38 -12.88 -13.65
N ALA A 26 0.17 -13.20 -14.93
CA ALA A 26 0.42 -14.54 -15.47
C ALA A 26 1.91 -14.93 -15.52
N GLU A 27 2.83 -13.95 -15.58
CA GLU A 27 4.27 -14.21 -15.50
C GLU A 27 4.67 -14.52 -14.04
N LEU A 28 4.21 -13.69 -13.10
CA LEU A 28 4.48 -13.82 -11.67
C LEU A 28 3.96 -15.14 -11.11
N GLU A 29 2.75 -15.54 -11.51
CA GLU A 29 2.16 -16.81 -11.08
C GLU A 29 2.94 -18.00 -11.65
N ARG A 30 3.22 -18.03 -12.96
CA ARG A 30 3.87 -19.19 -13.58
C ARG A 30 5.35 -19.35 -13.20
N ARG A 31 6.10 -18.26 -13.09
CA ARG A 31 7.56 -18.30 -12.87
C ARG A 31 7.95 -18.23 -11.41
N HIS A 32 7.17 -17.53 -10.60
CA HIS A 32 7.49 -17.25 -9.21
C HIS A 32 6.45 -17.81 -8.24
N HIS A 33 5.34 -18.37 -8.73
CA HIS A 33 4.23 -18.84 -7.92
C HIS A 33 3.68 -17.74 -7.01
N LEU A 34 3.64 -16.49 -7.50
CA LEU A 34 3.16 -15.33 -6.75
C LEU A 34 1.86 -14.79 -7.34
N THR A 35 0.89 -14.55 -6.47
CA THR A 35 -0.31 -13.75 -6.74
C THR A 35 -0.37 -12.57 -5.78
N PHE A 36 -1.02 -11.49 -6.20
CA PHE A 36 -1.11 -10.28 -5.41
C PHE A 36 -2.56 -9.82 -5.28
N THR A 37 -2.94 -9.43 -4.06
CA THR A 37 -4.20 -8.76 -3.77
C THR A 37 -3.94 -7.51 -2.94
N PHE A 38 -4.86 -6.56 -2.95
CA PHE A 38 -4.81 -5.38 -2.09
C PHE A 38 -5.87 -5.50 -0.98
N GLY A 39 -5.41 -5.52 0.27
CA GLY A 39 -6.26 -5.49 1.46
C GLY A 39 -6.74 -4.09 1.83
N GLY A 40 -6.13 -3.05 1.25
CA GLY A 40 -6.54 -1.67 1.45
C GLY A 40 -5.64 -0.67 0.74
N ALA A 41 -6.12 0.55 0.60
CA ALA A 41 -5.26 1.68 0.26
C ALA A 41 -5.80 2.96 0.88
N LEU A 42 -4.90 3.88 1.24
CA LEU A 42 -5.22 5.15 1.86
C LEU A 42 -4.44 6.26 1.19
N THR A 43 -5.13 7.32 0.79
CA THR A 43 -4.52 8.55 0.26
C THR A 43 -4.91 9.74 1.12
N ARG A 44 -4.08 10.79 1.08
CA ARG A 44 -4.34 12.04 1.81
C ARG A 44 -5.63 12.74 1.35
N THR A 45 -5.96 12.69 0.06
CA THR A 45 -7.05 13.51 -0.53
C THR A 45 -8.32 12.73 -0.84
N SER A 46 -8.21 11.44 -1.14
CA SER A 46 -9.36 10.62 -1.58
C SER A 46 -9.83 9.64 -0.50
N GLY A 47 -9.33 9.81 0.73
CA GLY A 47 -9.57 8.88 1.82
C GLY A 47 -8.93 7.52 1.56
N GLY A 48 -9.43 6.51 2.27
CA GLY A 48 -8.97 5.14 2.13
C GLY A 48 -10.09 4.12 2.17
N TRP A 49 -9.69 2.88 1.96
CA TRP A 49 -10.56 1.72 1.98
C TRP A 49 -9.82 0.49 2.47
N ILE A 50 -10.60 -0.45 2.98
CA ILE A 50 -10.16 -1.79 3.36
C ILE A 50 -11.06 -2.83 2.71
N SER A 51 -10.51 -4.01 2.46
CA SER A 51 -11.26 -5.17 1.97
C SER A 51 -10.80 -6.38 2.75
N THR A 52 -11.73 -7.20 3.22
CA THR A 52 -11.41 -8.50 3.85
C THR A 52 -11.19 -9.59 2.80
N ARG A 53 -11.86 -9.50 1.66
CA ARG A 53 -11.65 -10.41 0.52
C ARG A 53 -10.38 -10.11 -0.27
N GLY A 54 -9.94 -8.85 -0.24
CA GLY A 54 -8.85 -8.35 -1.07
C GLY A 54 -9.37 -7.92 -2.45
N VAL A 55 -8.61 -7.06 -3.12
CA VAL A 55 -8.93 -6.55 -4.47
C VAL A 55 -7.76 -6.87 -5.39
N ILE A 56 -8.01 -7.55 -6.50
CA ILE A 56 -6.95 -7.90 -7.45
C ILE A 56 -6.51 -6.66 -8.26
N PRO A 57 -5.25 -6.62 -8.76
CA PRO A 57 -4.76 -5.50 -9.56
C PRO A 57 -5.65 -5.13 -10.74
N ALA A 58 -6.16 -6.12 -11.49
CA ALA A 58 -7.08 -5.92 -12.61
C ALA A 58 -8.31 -5.08 -12.23
N GLU A 59 -8.92 -5.36 -11.07
CA GLU A 59 -10.08 -4.63 -10.58
C GLU A 59 -9.74 -3.19 -10.19
N LEU A 60 -8.56 -2.96 -9.61
CA LEU A 60 -8.09 -1.60 -9.31
C LEU A 60 -7.78 -0.79 -10.56
N VAL A 61 -7.24 -1.43 -11.61
CA VAL A 61 -7.02 -0.80 -12.92
C VAL A 61 -8.37 -0.44 -13.55
N ALA A 62 -9.29 -1.40 -13.63
CA ALA A 62 -10.60 -1.21 -14.24
C ALA A 62 -11.46 -0.19 -13.48
N GLY A 63 -11.41 -0.22 -12.15
CA GLY A 63 -12.13 0.70 -11.27
C GLY A 63 -11.51 2.10 -11.18
N GLY A 64 -10.27 2.30 -11.63
CA GLY A 64 -9.65 3.63 -11.72
C GLY A 64 -9.49 4.36 -10.38
N TRP A 65 -9.45 3.65 -9.25
CA TRP A 65 -9.26 4.25 -7.93
C TRP A 65 -7.95 5.08 -7.90
N PRO A 66 -7.90 6.21 -7.17
CA PRO A 66 -8.96 6.87 -6.40
C PRO A 66 -10.04 7.63 -7.17
N ALA A 67 -9.87 7.87 -8.48
CA ALA A 67 -10.82 8.73 -9.22
C ALA A 67 -12.16 8.03 -9.51
N GLY A 68 -12.13 6.71 -9.76
CA GLY A 68 -13.34 5.93 -10.06
C GLY A 68 -14.09 5.42 -8.82
N GLY A 69 -13.73 5.88 -7.62
CA GLY A 69 -14.45 5.55 -6.39
C GLY A 69 -14.05 4.21 -5.76
N LEU A 70 -14.77 3.85 -4.70
CA LEU A 70 -14.47 2.70 -3.84
C LEU A 70 -14.49 1.37 -4.63
N PRO A 71 -13.48 0.48 -4.47
CA PRO A 71 -13.51 -0.84 -5.09
C PRO A 71 -14.71 -1.68 -4.64
N SER A 72 -15.17 -2.59 -5.51
CA SER A 72 -16.35 -3.40 -5.25
C SER A 72 -16.18 -4.28 -4.01
N GLY A 73 -17.11 -4.14 -3.04
CA GLY A 73 -17.08 -4.88 -1.78
C GLY A 73 -15.93 -4.49 -0.84
N ALA A 74 -15.26 -3.37 -1.09
CA ALA A 74 -14.44 -2.70 -0.10
C ALA A 74 -15.31 -1.81 0.79
N GLU A 75 -14.79 -1.45 1.95
CA GLU A 75 -15.40 -0.54 2.91
C GLU A 75 -14.52 0.71 3.06
N HIS A 76 -15.14 1.86 3.34
CA HIS A 76 -14.39 3.08 3.61
C HIS A 76 -13.56 2.93 4.90
N TRP A 77 -12.30 3.36 4.83
CA TRP A 77 -11.45 3.47 6.00
C TRP A 77 -11.71 4.80 6.70
N GLY A 78 -12.10 4.75 7.98
CA GLY A 78 -12.42 5.93 8.79
C GLY A 78 -11.32 6.39 9.76
N GLY A 79 -10.25 5.60 9.93
CA GLY A 79 -9.15 5.91 10.85
C GLY A 79 -8.05 6.75 10.21
N ASP A 80 -6.97 6.99 10.96
CA ASP A 80 -5.82 7.73 10.44
C ASP A 80 -4.82 6.84 9.68
N SER A 81 -3.77 7.45 9.13
CA SER A 81 -2.75 6.75 8.34
C SER A 81 -1.81 5.83 9.14
N ARG A 82 -1.56 6.14 10.41
CA ARG A 82 -0.76 5.29 11.30
C ARG A 82 -1.59 4.08 11.73
N GLU A 83 -2.85 4.29 12.08
CA GLU A 83 -3.80 3.21 12.38
C GLU A 83 -3.99 2.29 11.17
N PHE A 84 -4.10 2.85 9.97
CA PHE A 84 -4.13 2.07 8.73
C PHE A 84 -2.89 1.18 8.59
N ALA A 85 -1.69 1.74 8.77
CA ALA A 85 -0.43 0.98 8.68
C ALA A 85 -0.37 -0.19 9.69
N ALA A 86 -0.86 0.05 10.92
CA ALA A 86 -0.83 -0.94 12.00
C ALA A 86 -1.92 -2.02 11.89
N SER A 87 -3.08 -1.70 11.31
CA SER A 87 -4.28 -2.56 11.35
C SER A 87 -4.69 -3.13 10.00
N CYS A 88 -4.16 -2.62 8.87
CA CYS A 88 -4.51 -3.13 7.55
C CYS A 88 -4.26 -4.64 7.45
N SER A 89 -5.24 -5.37 6.91
CA SER A 89 -5.09 -6.80 6.65
C SER A 89 -4.20 -6.96 5.41
N ALA A 90 -2.89 -7.02 5.61
CA ALA A 90 -1.86 -7.13 4.57
C ALA A 90 -0.56 -7.73 5.13
N ASP A 91 0.16 -8.44 4.27
CA ASP A 91 1.50 -8.98 4.55
C ASP A 91 2.59 -7.90 4.34
N ILE A 92 2.37 -7.03 3.34
CA ILE A 92 3.30 -5.96 2.96
C ILE A 92 2.57 -4.62 2.90
N VAL A 93 3.11 -3.62 3.60
CA VAL A 93 2.70 -2.22 3.48
C VAL A 93 3.61 -1.49 2.49
N LEU A 94 3.01 -0.92 1.47
CA LEU A 94 3.66 -0.04 0.50
C LEU A 94 3.58 1.40 1.03
N GLU A 95 4.73 1.97 1.36
CA GLU A 95 4.82 3.36 1.78
C GLU A 95 5.23 4.22 0.57
N LEU A 96 4.22 4.85 -0.04
CA LEU A 96 4.28 5.61 -1.27
C LEU A 96 3.70 7.02 -1.09
N THR A 97 3.69 7.53 0.15
CA THR A 97 3.21 8.89 0.43
C THR A 97 4.21 9.92 -0.08
N SER A 98 3.76 11.17 -0.17
CA SER A 98 4.63 12.27 -0.59
C SER A 98 5.78 12.46 0.40
N LEU A 99 6.98 12.64 -0.13
CA LEU A 99 8.17 12.95 0.66
C LEU A 99 7.99 14.30 1.37
N TYR A 100 8.29 14.33 2.67
CA TYR A 100 8.51 15.56 3.43
C TYR A 100 9.97 15.61 3.89
N PRO A 101 10.84 16.31 3.14
CA PRO A 101 12.29 16.24 3.32
C PRO A 101 12.79 16.72 4.68
N GLU A 102 12.06 17.62 5.33
CA GLU A 102 12.49 18.30 6.55
C GLU A 102 12.53 17.36 7.77
N SER A 103 11.63 16.38 7.82
CA SER A 103 11.52 15.47 8.97
C SER A 103 11.35 13.99 8.61
N GLY A 104 11.07 13.66 7.35
CA GLY A 104 10.70 12.30 6.95
C GLY A 104 9.33 11.83 7.47
N GLN A 105 8.62 12.67 8.22
CA GLN A 105 7.27 12.39 8.70
C GLN A 105 6.21 12.76 7.66
N PRO A 106 5.04 12.09 7.62
CA PRO A 106 4.59 11.02 8.51
C PRO A 106 5.09 9.60 8.12
N ALA A 107 5.90 9.49 7.06
CA ALA A 107 6.30 8.18 6.53
C ALA A 107 7.08 7.32 7.54
N ILE A 108 7.94 7.93 8.38
CA ILE A 108 8.62 7.19 9.46
C ILE A 108 7.61 6.51 10.38
N ASP A 109 6.56 7.23 10.77
CA ASP A 109 5.52 6.70 11.65
C ASP A 109 4.71 5.59 10.99
N HIS A 110 4.46 5.69 9.68
CA HIS A 110 3.82 4.63 8.90
C HIS A 110 4.66 3.35 8.89
N ILE A 111 5.95 3.48 8.56
CA ILE A 111 6.86 2.33 8.50
C ILE A 111 7.01 1.70 9.88
N ARG A 112 7.23 2.50 10.93
CA ARG A 112 7.35 2.00 12.30
C ARG A 112 6.09 1.25 12.74
N ALA A 113 4.91 1.78 12.45
CA ALA A 113 3.64 1.16 12.80
C ALA A 113 3.44 -0.18 12.08
N ALA A 114 3.76 -0.26 10.78
CA ALA A 114 3.67 -1.50 10.00
C ALA A 114 4.64 -2.57 10.53
N LEU A 115 5.91 -2.20 10.74
CA LEU A 115 6.94 -3.12 11.25
C LEU A 115 6.61 -3.63 12.66
N THR A 116 6.20 -2.73 13.56
CA THR A 116 5.81 -3.08 14.94
C THR A 116 4.64 -4.07 14.94
N ALA A 117 3.76 -3.96 13.96
CA ALA A 117 2.62 -4.85 13.79
C ALA A 117 2.94 -6.09 12.93
N GLY A 118 4.23 -6.42 12.75
CA GLY A 118 4.70 -7.67 12.14
C GLY A 118 4.60 -7.74 10.61
N ARG A 119 4.42 -6.60 9.93
CA ARG A 119 4.29 -6.53 8.47
C ARG A 119 5.62 -6.19 7.82
N HIS A 120 5.81 -6.63 6.59
CA HIS A 120 6.90 -6.13 5.77
C HIS A 120 6.59 -4.74 5.23
N VAL A 121 7.62 -3.98 4.91
CA VAL A 121 7.48 -2.65 4.31
C VAL A 121 8.31 -2.55 3.04
N VAL A 122 7.70 -1.99 1.99
CA VAL A 122 8.40 -1.53 0.80
C VAL A 122 8.12 -0.04 0.65
N THR A 123 9.16 0.79 0.61
CA THR A 123 9.00 2.25 0.50
C THR A 123 9.68 2.80 -0.74
N ALA A 124 9.01 3.76 -1.40
CA ALA A 124 9.62 4.63 -2.40
C ALA A 124 9.97 6.02 -1.81
N ASN A 125 9.65 6.24 -0.54
CA ASN A 125 9.91 7.48 0.17
C ASN A 125 11.31 7.47 0.75
N LYS A 126 12.11 8.47 0.39
CA LYS A 126 13.50 8.58 0.83
C LYS A 126 13.63 9.19 2.23
N GLY A 127 12.57 9.83 2.74
CA GLY A 127 12.57 10.52 4.03
C GLY A 127 12.90 9.59 5.20
N PRO A 128 12.22 8.45 5.37
CA PRO A 128 12.51 7.51 6.44
C PRO A 128 13.95 6.98 6.43
N ILE A 129 14.51 6.71 5.25
CA ILE A 129 15.90 6.26 5.13
C ILE A 129 16.88 7.37 5.50
N ALA A 130 16.60 8.61 5.12
CA ALA A 130 17.48 9.74 5.45
C ALA A 130 17.47 10.11 6.94
N HIS A 131 16.34 9.94 7.61
CA HIS A 131 16.13 10.49 8.97
C HIS A 131 16.03 9.43 10.07
N ALA A 132 15.72 8.17 9.76
CA ALA A 132 15.41 7.15 10.75
C ALA A 132 15.90 5.73 10.40
N TYR A 133 16.80 5.57 9.42
CA TYR A 133 17.26 4.23 9.02
C TYR A 133 17.75 3.33 10.17
N PRO A 134 18.56 3.81 11.15
CA PRO A 134 19.02 2.95 12.25
C PRO A 134 17.88 2.41 13.14
N GLU A 135 16.75 3.10 13.21
CA GLU A 135 15.59 2.70 14.00
C GLU A 135 14.70 1.69 13.27
N LEU A 136 14.76 1.66 11.94
CA LEU A 136 13.83 0.91 11.08
C LEU A 136 14.40 -0.44 10.58
N GLN A 137 15.44 -0.97 11.24
CA GLN A 137 16.06 -2.28 10.92
C GLN A 137 15.37 -3.46 11.62
#